data_AF-A0A958ZX51-F1
#
_entry.id   AF-A0A958ZX51-F1
#
_cell.length_a   1.000
_cell.length_b   1.000
_cell.length_c   1.000
_cell.angle_alpha   90.00
_cell.angle_beta   90.00
_cell.angle_gamma   90.00
#
_symmetry.space_group_name_H-M   'P 1'
#
loop_
_entity.id
_entity.type
_entity.pdbx_description
1 polymer ?
#
loop_
_entity_poly.entity_id
_entity_poly.type
_entity_poly.pdbx_seq_one_letter_code
_entity_poly.pdbx_strand_id
1 'polypeptide(L)'
;MSTYEKKQIDTEFKKFASQNFEKPTKCKSLGQLHYYVSELTKKISEFKSRFNYVPERAFILLSEYNQMLNNLVFKNYQEAYAY
;
A
#
# COMPACT_ATOMS: atom_id res chain seq x y z
N MET A 1 4.59 9.04 22.48
CA MET A 1 3.77 7.83 22.27
C MET A 1 4.35 6.66 23.01
N SER A 2 3.56 6.09 23.91
CA SER A 2 3.85 4.83 24.58
C SER A 2 3.87 3.65 23.60
N THR A 3 4.51 2.56 24.01
CA THR A 3 4.51 1.29 23.27
C THR A 3 3.10 0.73 23.10
N TYR A 4 2.20 0.99 24.05
CA TYR A 4 0.80 0.58 23.98
C TYR A 4 0.02 1.34 22.90
N GLU A 5 0.18 2.66 22.82
CA GLU A 5 -0.47 3.48 21.79
C GLU A 5 0.02 3.11 20.38
N LYS A 6 1.33 2.86 20.21
CA LYS A 6 1.88 2.38 18.93
C LYS A 6 1.24 1.05 18.51
N LYS A 7 1.08 0.10 19.45
CA LYS A 7 0.40 -1.18 19.19
C LYS A 7 -1.07 -1.01 18.80
N GLN A 8 -1.78 -0.06 19.40
CA GLN A 8 -3.17 0.23 19.00
C GLN A 8 -3.21 0.74 17.55
N ILE A 9 -2.33 1.66 17.20
CA ILE A 9 -2.24 2.22 15.84
C ILE A 9 -1.84 1.14 14.82
N ASP A 10 -0.91 0.26 15.15
CA ASP A 10 -0.53 -0.86 14.29
C ASP A 10 -1.72 -1.81 14.06
N THR A 11 -2.54 -2.03 15.10
CA THR A 11 -3.75 -2.86 15.02
C THR A 11 -4.83 -2.21 14.16
N GLU A 12 -5.05 -0.90 14.33
CA GLU A 12 -5.97 -0.11 13.52
C GLU A 12 -5.56 -0.15 12.04
N PHE A 13 -4.28 0.10 11.75
CA PHE A 13 -3.75 0.02 10.40
C PHE A 13 -3.93 -1.37 9.79
N LYS A 14 -3.64 -2.43 10.54
CA LYS A 14 -3.84 -3.80 10.07
C LYS A 14 -5.30 -4.07 9.70
N LYS A 15 -6.25 -3.59 10.51
CA LYS A 15 -7.69 -3.71 10.23
C LYS A 15 -8.07 -2.94 8.97
N PHE A 16 -7.65 -1.68 8.87
CA PHE A 16 -7.86 -0.84 7.69
C PHE A 16 -7.33 -1.51 6.41
N ALA A 17 -6.08 -2.00 6.46
CA ALA A 17 -5.45 -2.70 5.34
C ALA A 17 -6.27 -3.93 4.92
N SER A 18 -6.69 -4.76 5.88
CA SER A 18 -7.45 -5.98 5.58
C SER A 18 -8.86 -5.75 5.02
N GLN A 19 -9.46 -4.60 5.31
CA GLN A 19 -10.84 -4.28 4.89
C GLN A 19 -10.88 -3.56 3.54
N ASN A 20 -9.87 -2.76 3.22
CA ASN A 20 -9.89 -1.85 2.08
C ASN A 20 -8.97 -2.30 0.94
N PHE A 21 -8.05 -3.23 1.20
CA PHE A 21 -7.03 -3.62 0.24
C PHE A 21 -7.06 -5.14 0.04
N GLU A 22 -6.96 -5.55 -1.22
CA GLU A 22 -6.70 -6.95 -1.53
C GLU A 22 -5.24 -7.32 -1.24
N LYS A 23 -4.84 -8.56 -1.48
CA LYS A 23 -3.41 -8.88 -1.46
C LYS A 23 -2.76 -8.32 -2.74
N PRO A 24 -1.56 -7.73 -2.67
CA PRO A 24 -0.86 -7.25 -3.86
C PRO A 24 -0.77 -8.32 -4.97
N THR A 25 -0.51 -9.57 -4.60
CA THR A 25 -0.45 -10.72 -5.52
C THR A 25 -1.76 -11.07 -6.24
N LYS A 26 -2.91 -10.60 -5.76
CA LYS A 26 -4.21 -10.79 -6.41
C LYS A 26 -4.59 -9.64 -7.35
N CYS A 27 -3.90 -8.51 -7.25
CA CYS A 27 -4.19 -7.34 -8.07
C CYS A 27 -3.69 -7.56 -9.50
N LYS A 28 -4.60 -7.50 -10.49
CA LYS A 28 -4.29 -7.68 -11.91
C LYS A 28 -4.51 -6.43 -12.77
N SER A 29 -5.09 -5.38 -12.18
CA SER A 29 -5.40 -4.14 -12.87
C SER A 29 -4.46 -3.03 -12.45
N LEU A 30 -3.86 -2.34 -13.42
CA LEU A 30 -3.06 -1.13 -13.17
C LEU A 30 -3.89 -0.05 -12.45
N GLY A 31 -5.15 0.14 -12.83
CA GLY A 31 -6.03 1.11 -12.18
C GLY A 31 -6.26 0.79 -10.71
N GLN A 32 -6.47 -0.49 -10.38
CA GLN A 32 -6.63 -0.94 -8.99
C GLN A 32 -5.35 -0.69 -8.18
N LEU A 33 -4.19 -1.01 -8.75
CA LEU A 33 -2.90 -0.76 -8.10
C LEU A 33 -2.63 0.72 -7.86
N HIS A 34 -2.87 1.59 -8.85
CA HIS A 34 -2.75 3.03 -8.69
C HIS A 34 -3.67 3.58 -7.61
N TYR A 35 -4.93 3.12 -7.59
CA TYR A 35 -5.88 3.49 -6.55
C TYR A 35 -5.39 3.07 -5.15
N TYR A 36 -4.95 1.82 -4.99
CA TYR A 36 -4.43 1.33 -3.71
C TYR A 36 -3.16 2.04 -3.25
N VAL A 37 -2.21 2.32 -4.15
CA VAL A 37 -1.00 3.10 -3.81
C VAL A 37 -1.39 4.51 -3.34
N SER A 38 -2.33 5.16 -4.02
CA SER A 38 -2.79 6.51 -3.67
C SER A 38 -3.48 6.54 -2.31
N GLU A 39 -4.46 5.65 -2.08
CA GLU A 39 -5.18 5.57 -0.82
C GLU A 39 -4.28 5.20 0.37
N LEU A 40 -3.33 4.27 0.15
CA LEU A 40 -2.38 3.88 1.18
C LEU A 40 -1.44 5.03 1.54
N THR A 41 -0.99 5.80 0.54
CA THR A 41 -0.13 6.99 0.74
C THR A 41 -0.87 8.10 1.49
N LYS A 42 -2.15 8.33 1.17
CA LYS A 42 -3.01 9.25 1.93
C LYS A 42 -3.12 8.81 3.39
N LYS A 43 -3.39 7.51 3.64
CA LYS A 43 -3.53 7.00 5.01
C LYS A 43 -2.22 7.09 5.79
N ILE A 44 -1.09 6.80 5.17
CA ILE A 44 0.25 7.00 5.77
C ILE A 44 0.46 8.46 6.16
N SER A 45 0.08 9.40 5.28
CA SER A 45 0.20 10.83 5.55
C SER A 45 -0.72 11.28 6.70
N GLU A 46 -1.94 10.76 6.75
CA GLU A 46 -2.88 10.97 7.86
C GLU A 46 -2.29 10.48 9.19
N PHE A 47 -1.75 9.26 9.23
CA PHE A 47 -1.13 8.68 10.43
C PHE A 47 0.08 9.50 10.88
N LYS A 48 0.93 9.90 9.94
CA LYS A 48 2.08 10.77 10.22
C LYS A 48 1.64 12.12 10.78
N SER A 49 0.62 12.76 10.21
CA SER A 49 0.13 14.05 10.68
C SER A 49 -0.57 13.97 12.04
N ARG A 50 -1.36 12.92 12.27
CA ARG A 50 -2.21 12.79 13.46
C ARG A 50 -1.47 12.25 14.68
N PHE A 51 -0.56 11.30 14.45
CA PHE A 51 0.10 10.53 15.51
C PHE A 51 1.61 10.73 15.56
N ASN A 52 2.20 11.43 14.57
CA ASN A 52 3.65 11.50 14.35
C ASN A 52 4.31 10.11 14.34
N TYR A 53 3.55 9.10 13.91
CA TYR A 53 3.94 7.71 13.88
C TYR A 53 3.22 7.02 12.72
N VAL A 54 3.97 6.21 11.98
CA VAL A 54 3.45 5.39 10.88
C VAL A 54 3.88 3.95 11.14
N PRO A 55 2.94 2.99 11.14
CA PRO A 55 3.27 1.58 11.23
C PRO A 55 4.24 1.15 10.14
N GLU A 56 5.29 0.42 10.50
CA GLU A 56 6.27 -0.12 9.54
C GLU A 56 5.60 -0.94 8.44
N ARG A 57 4.58 -1.72 8.82
CA ARG A 57 3.78 -2.52 7.91
C ARG A 57 3.10 -1.70 6.81
N ALA A 58 2.84 -0.42 7.03
CA ALA A 58 2.28 0.46 6.00
C ALA A 58 3.28 0.73 4.87
N PHE A 59 4.55 0.96 5.21
CA PHE A 59 5.61 1.13 4.22
C PHE A 59 5.91 -0.17 3.47
N ILE A 60 5.92 -1.30 4.17
CA ILE A 60 6.10 -2.62 3.54
C ILE A 60 4.98 -2.85 2.51
N LEU A 61 3.72 -2.66 2.92
CA LEU A 61 2.57 -2.86 2.02
C LEU A 61 2.62 -1.91 0.81
N LEU A 62 3.03 -0.66 1.01
CA LEU A 62 3.20 0.30 -0.08
C LEU A 62 4.28 -0.14 -1.06
N SER A 63 5.41 -0.65 -0.56
CA SER A 63 6.48 -1.17 -1.38
C SER A 63 6.03 -2.38 -2.21
N GLU A 64 5.28 -3.31 -1.62
CA GLU A 64 4.73 -4.48 -2.32
C GLU A 64 3.80 -4.04 -3.47
N TYR A 65 2.93 -3.06 -3.22
CA TYR A 65 2.05 -2.52 -4.25
C TYR A 65 2.79 -1.84 -5.40
N ASN A 66 3.80 -1.04 -5.08
CA ASN A 66 4.64 -0.39 -6.09
C ASN A 66 5.42 -1.41 -6.92
N GLN A 67 5.91 -2.49 -6.31
CA GLN A 67 6.58 -3.57 -7.04
C GLN A 67 5.63 -4.26 -8.02
N MET A 68 4.39 -4.57 -7.60
CA MET A 68 3.38 -5.14 -8.48
C MET A 68 3.01 -4.20 -9.63
N LEU A 69 2.89 -2.91 -9.34
CA LEU A 69 2.62 -1.88 -10.34
C LEU A 69 3.73 -1.83 -11.39
N ASN A 70 4.98 -1.75 -10.96
CA ASN A 70 6.14 -1.74 -11.86
C ASN A 70 6.22 -3.00 -12.73
N ASN A 71 5.94 -4.17 -12.14
CA ASN A 71 5.92 -5.43 -12.89
C ASN A 71 4.83 -5.43 -13.98
N LEU A 72 3.63 -4.94 -13.68
CA LEU A 72 2.53 -4.84 -14.65
C LEU A 72 2.82 -3.80 -15.74
N VAL A 73 3.36 -2.64 -15.37
CA VAL A 73 3.78 -1.62 -16.34
C VAL A 73 4.84 -2.17 -17.27
N PHE A 74 5.86 -2.83 -16.73
CA PHE A 74 6.93 -3.43 -17.52
C PHE A 74 6.41 -4.52 -18.45
N LYS A 75 5.53 -5.40 -17.96
CA LYS A 75 4.90 -6.43 -18.78
C LYS A 75 4.07 -5.84 -19.91
N ASN A 76 3.21 -4.85 -19.62
CA ASN A 76 2.41 -4.18 -20.63
C ASN A 76 3.27 -3.46 -21.67
N TYR A 77 4.38 -2.87 -21.24
CA TYR A 77 5.35 -2.27 -22.15
C TYR A 77 5.97 -3.33 -23.06
N GLN A 78 6.43 -4.46 -22.51
CA GLN A 78 6.95 -5.57 -23.33
C GLN A 78 5.91 -6.07 -24.32
N GLU A 79 4.66 -6.26 -23.92
CA GLU A 79 3.58 -6.71 -24.82
C GLU A 79 3.26 -5.68 -25.92
N ALA A 80 3.31 -4.38 -25.60
CA ALA A 80 3.02 -3.31 -26.56
C ALA A 80 4.14 -3.11 -27.60
N TYR A 81 5.39 -3.41 -27.23
CA TYR A 81 6.58 -3.16 -28.05
C TYR A 81 7.34 -4.43 -28.46
N ALA A 82 6.82 -5.63 -28.16
CA ALA A 82 7.30 -6.90 -28.69
C ALA A 82 6.81 -7.05 -30.15
N TYR A 83 7.47 -6.34 -31.05
CA TYR A 83 7.47 -6.56 -32.49
C TYR A 83 8.74 -7.31 -32.90
#